data_AF-A0A380DRM4-F1
#
_entry.id   AF-A0A380DRM4-F1
#
_cell.length_a   1.000
_cell.length_b   1.000
_cell.length_c   1.000
_cell.angle_alpha   90.00
_cell.angle_beta   90.00
_cell.angle_gamma   90.00
#
_symmetry.space_group_name_H-M   'P 1'
#
loop_
_entity.id
_entity.type
_entity.pdbx_description
1 polymer ?
#
loop_
_entity_poly.entity_id
_entity_poly.type
_entity_poly.pdbx_seq_one_letter_code
_entity_poly.pdbx_strand_id
1 'polypeptide(L)'
;MKNAFKLFKMDLKKVAKTPAVWIILAGLAILPSFYAWFNLWAMWDPYGNTGHIKVAVVNEDKGDTIRGKKVNVGNTMVNTLKKNKSFDWQFVSREKADHEIKNG
;
A
#
# COMPACT_ATOMS: atom_id res chain seq x y z
N MET A 1 36.64 9.28 38.82
CA MET A 1 35.77 8.38 38.00
C MET A 1 35.01 7.33 38.80
N LYS A 2 35.60 6.61 39.78
CA LYS A 2 34.90 5.55 40.57
C LYS A 2 33.63 6.04 41.27
N ASN A 3 33.62 7.28 41.79
CA ASN A 3 32.46 7.86 42.48
C ASN A 3 31.30 8.18 41.53
N ALA A 4 31.59 8.68 40.33
CA ALA A 4 30.57 8.94 39.31
C ALA A 4 29.86 7.65 38.88
N PHE A 5 30.61 6.56 38.72
CA PHE A 5 30.03 5.26 38.38
C PHE A 5 29.20 4.65 39.52
N LYS A 6 29.60 4.90 40.78
CA LYS A 6 28.82 4.48 41.95
C LYS A 6 27.49 5.24 42.06
N LEU A 7 27.52 6.55 41.82
CA LEU A 7 26.32 7.38 41.76
C LEU A 7 25.38 6.92 40.64
N PHE A 8 25.91 6.72 39.43
CA PHE A 8 25.15 6.22 38.29
C PHE A 8 24.44 4.88 38.58
N LYS A 9 25.15 3.90 39.16
CA LYS A 9 24.55 2.61 39.57
C LYS A 9 23.46 2.77 40.63
N MET A 10 23.64 3.70 41.56
CA MET A 10 22.66 3.96 42.62
C MET A 10 21.38 4.56 42.02
N ASP A 11 21.50 5.49 41.08
CA ASP A 11 20.38 6.12 40.41
C ASP A 11 19.62 5.13 39.52
N LEU A 12 20.34 4.27 38.77
CA LEU A 12 19.73 3.17 38.00
C LEU A 12 18.90 2.24 38.90
N LYS A 13 19.41 1.93 40.10
CA LYS A 13 18.71 1.06 41.06
C LYS A 13 17.48 1.73 41.66
N LYS A 14 17.49 3.05 41.84
CA LYS A 14 16.31 3.83 42.27
C LYS A 14 15.25 3.88 41.18
N VAL A 15 15.66 4.14 39.94
CA VAL A 15 14.79 4.10 38.76
C VAL A 15 14.12 2.73 38.62
N ALA A 16 14.90 1.65 38.68
CA ALA A 16 14.37 0.29 38.56
C ALA A 16 13.37 -0.08 39.67
N LYS A 17 13.47 0.52 40.86
CA LYS A 17 12.56 0.27 41.99
C LYS A 17 11.32 1.16 42.01
N THR A 18 11.23 2.16 41.13
CA THR A 18 10.13 3.14 41.14
C THR A 18 9.10 2.77 40.05
N PRO A 19 7.90 2.28 40.40
CA PRO A 19 6.91 1.81 39.42
C PRO A 19 6.46 2.88 38.43
N ALA A 20 6.33 4.14 38.88
CA ALA A 20 5.93 5.26 38.03
C ALA A 20 6.90 5.50 36.86
N VAL A 21 8.21 5.29 37.08
CA VAL A 21 9.21 5.47 36.02
C VAL A 21 9.05 4.41 34.92
N TRP A 22 8.69 3.18 35.28
CA TRP A 22 8.41 2.12 34.31
C TRP A 22 7.19 2.41 33.46
N ILE A 23 6.13 2.99 34.04
CA ILE A 23 4.93 3.41 33.28
C ILE A 23 5.31 4.46 32.23
N ILE A 24 6.11 5.46 32.61
CA ILE A 24 6.57 6.51 31.70
C ILE A 24 7.46 5.93 30.60
N LEU A 25 8.42 5.07 30.95
CA LEU A 25 9.29 4.40 29.98
C LEU A 25 8.53 3.50 29.01
N ALA A 26 7.53 2.75 29.50
CA ALA A 26 6.66 1.93 28.67
C ALA A 26 5.85 2.79 27.69
N GLY A 27 5.26 3.90 28.16
CA GLY A 27 4.57 4.85 27.30
C GLY A 27 5.47 5.40 26.20
N LEU A 28 6.68 5.85 26.56
CA LEU A 28 7.70 6.33 25.61
C LEU A 28 8.12 5.27 24.60
N ALA A 29 8.26 4.00 25.02
CA ALA A 29 8.63 2.90 24.14
C ALA A 29 7.49 2.50 23.18
N ILE A 30 6.24 2.61 23.61
CA ILE A 30 5.07 2.25 22.80
C ILE A 30 4.75 3.33 21.76
N LEU A 31 5.00 4.62 22.06
CA LEU A 31 4.67 5.73 21.16
C LEU A 31 5.20 5.55 19.72
N PRO A 32 6.48 5.23 19.48
CA PRO A 32 7.00 4.95 18.13
C PRO A 32 6.32 3.75 17.48
N SER A 33 6.04 2.71 18.27
CA SER A 33 5.39 1.48 17.78
C SER A 33 3.95 1.76 17.33
N PHE A 34 3.22 2.60 18.06
CA PHE A 34 1.84 2.98 17.71
C PHE A 34 1.79 3.81 16.43
N TYR A 35 2.75 4.72 16.24
CA TYR A 35 2.91 5.47 15.00
C TYR A 35 3.25 4.55 13.81
N ALA A 36 4.19 3.62 14.01
CA ALA A 36 4.57 2.65 12.99
C ALA A 36 3.42 1.70 12.64
N TRP A 37 2.60 1.31 13.62
CA TRP A 37 1.48 0.38 13.43
C TRP A 37 0.50 0.84 12.35
N PHE A 38 0.01 2.08 12.41
CA PHE A 38 -0.94 2.59 11.41
C PHE A 38 -0.32 2.68 10.02
N ASN A 39 0.96 3.10 9.93
CA ASN A 39 1.67 3.16 8.66
C ASN A 39 1.84 1.76 8.05
N LEU A 40 2.26 0.80 8.86
CA LEU A 40 2.41 -0.59 8.42
C LEU A 40 1.07 -1.18 8.01
N TRP A 41 -0.01 -0.93 8.77
CA TRP A 41 -1.34 -1.43 8.43
C TRP A 41 -1.87 -0.86 7.12
N ALA A 42 -1.69 0.45 6.89
CA ALA A 42 -2.07 1.08 5.63
C ALA A 42 -1.22 0.60 4.43
N MET A 43 0.06 0.29 4.65
CA MET A 43 0.97 -0.20 3.62
C MET A 43 0.97 -1.73 3.43
N TRP A 44 0.33 -2.48 4.32
CA TRP A 44 0.28 -3.95 4.23
C TRP A 44 -0.56 -4.42 3.05
N ASP A 45 -1.61 -3.68 2.73
CA ASP A 45 -2.47 -3.96 1.57
C ASP A 45 -3.00 -2.67 0.92
N PRO A 46 -2.13 -1.89 0.24
CA PRO A 46 -2.53 -0.65 -0.42
C PRO A 46 -3.49 -0.90 -1.60
N TYR A 47 -3.59 -2.15 -2.06
CA TYR A 47 -4.46 -2.57 -3.15
C TYR A 47 -5.72 -3.33 -2.69
N GLY A 48 -5.86 -3.58 -1.39
CA GLY A 48 -6.95 -4.38 -0.82
C GLY A 48 -8.35 -3.80 -1.03
N ASN A 49 -8.43 -2.50 -1.33
CA ASN A 49 -9.68 -1.79 -1.60
C ASN A 49 -9.68 -1.03 -2.93
N THR A 50 -8.85 -1.44 -3.90
CA THR A 50 -8.78 -0.73 -5.20
C THR A 50 -9.91 -1.07 -6.16
N GLY A 51 -10.85 -1.94 -5.74
CA GLY A 51 -12.04 -2.29 -6.53
C GLY A 51 -12.97 -1.11 -6.83
N HIS A 52 -12.78 0.05 -6.20
CA HIS A 52 -13.50 1.29 -6.51
C HIS A 52 -12.74 2.24 -7.45
N ILE A 53 -11.48 1.94 -7.75
CA ILE A 53 -10.67 2.73 -8.67
C ILE A 53 -11.07 2.36 -10.10
N LYS A 54 -11.71 3.31 -10.78
CA LYS A 54 -12.13 3.18 -12.18
C LYS A 54 -10.93 3.29 -13.10
N VAL A 55 -10.69 2.25 -13.91
CA VAL A 55 -9.60 2.23 -14.89
C VAL A 55 -10.20 2.02 -16.28
N ALA A 56 -10.16 3.05 -17.11
CA ALA A 56 -10.62 2.99 -18.49
C ALA A 56 -9.59 2.30 -19.40
N VAL A 57 -10.03 1.31 -20.16
CA VAL A 57 -9.21 0.55 -21.11
C VAL A 57 -9.82 0.68 -22.50
N VAL A 58 -9.04 1.24 -23.43
CA VAL A 58 -9.36 1.31 -24.85
C VAL A 58 -8.48 0.30 -25.58
N ASN A 59 -9.07 -0.60 -26.36
CA ASN A 59 -8.33 -1.54 -27.19
C ASN A 59 -8.53 -1.21 -28.67
N GLU A 60 -7.48 -0.76 -29.34
CA GLU A 60 -7.46 -0.48 -30.78
C GLU A 60 -6.73 -1.58 -31.58
N ASP A 61 -6.30 -2.67 -30.95
CA ASP A 61 -5.65 -3.79 -31.61
C ASP A 61 -6.65 -4.55 -32.50
N LYS A 62 -6.48 -4.42 -33.82
CA LYS A 62 -7.26 -5.15 -34.83
C LYS A 62 -6.80 -6.60 -34.98
N GLY A 63 -5.63 -6.95 -34.42
CA GLY A 63 -4.98 -8.24 -34.58
C GLY A 63 -4.38 -8.42 -35.98
N ASP A 64 -3.66 -9.53 -36.16
CA ASP A 64 -3.05 -9.90 -37.43
C ASP A 64 -2.99 -11.43 -37.59
N THR A 65 -2.68 -11.91 -38.79
CA THR A 65 -2.51 -13.33 -39.09
C THR A 65 -1.04 -13.70 -39.16
N ILE A 66 -0.57 -14.44 -38.17
CA ILE A 66 0.82 -14.90 -38.10
C ILE A 66 0.85 -16.40 -38.34
N ARG A 67 1.58 -16.84 -39.37
CA ARG A 67 1.74 -18.27 -39.73
C ARG A 67 0.39 -19.00 -39.87
N GLY A 68 -0.57 -18.35 -40.53
CA GLY A 68 -1.92 -18.89 -40.77
C GLY A 68 -2.85 -18.89 -39.55
N LYS A 69 -2.43 -18.34 -38.41
CA LYS A 69 -3.27 -18.20 -37.21
C LYS A 69 -3.63 -16.73 -36.98
N LYS A 70 -4.92 -16.45 -36.77
CA LYS A 70 -5.36 -15.13 -36.30
C LYS A 70 -4.90 -14.94 -34.85
N VAL A 71 -4.17 -13.86 -34.61
CA VAL A 71 -3.64 -13.47 -33.30
C VAL A 71 -4.14 -12.06 -33.00
N ASN A 72 -4.74 -11.88 -31.83
CA ASN A 72 -5.10 -10.56 -31.31
C ASN A 72 -4.70 -10.49 -29.84
N VAL A 73 -3.63 -9.74 -29.58
CA VAL A 73 -3.01 -9.67 -28.26
C VAL A 73 -3.83 -8.75 -27.36
N GLY A 74 -4.35 -7.65 -27.91
CA GLY A 74 -5.21 -6.71 -27.20
C GLY A 74 -6.45 -7.39 -26.61
N ASN A 75 -7.15 -8.23 -27.38
CA ASN A 75 -8.31 -8.99 -26.90
C ASN A 75 -7.92 -10.00 -25.81
N THR A 76 -6.74 -10.60 -25.92
CA THR A 76 -6.23 -11.53 -24.89
C THR A 76 -5.95 -10.79 -23.59
N MET A 77 -5.36 -9.59 -23.67
CA MET A 77 -5.13 -8.71 -22.53
C MET A 77 -6.45 -8.23 -21.91
N VAL A 78 -7.40 -7.72 -22.72
CA VAL A 78 -8.74 -7.32 -22.27
C VAL A 78 -9.44 -8.46 -21.52
N ASN A 79 -9.40 -9.67 -22.05
CA ASN A 79 -10.01 -10.83 -21.40
C ASN A 79 -9.33 -11.19 -20.07
N THR A 80 -8.03 -10.95 -19.95
CA THR A 80 -7.29 -11.15 -18.70
C THR A 80 -7.66 -10.09 -17.66
N LEU A 81 -7.76 -8.82 -18.09
CA LEU A 81 -8.17 -7.70 -17.23
C LEU A 81 -9.61 -7.87 -16.73
N LYS A 82 -10.55 -8.31 -17.58
CA LYS A 82 -11.93 -8.61 -17.17
C LYS A 82 -12.05 -9.64 -16.03
N LYS A 83 -11.08 -10.55 -15.91
CA LYS A 83 -11.05 -11.56 -14.84
C LYS A 83 -10.42 -11.04 -13.55
N ASN A 84 -9.65 -9.95 -13.62
CA ASN A 84 -9.00 -9.33 -12.48
C ASN A 84 -10.01 -8.44 -11.72
N LYS A 85 -10.24 -8.74 -10.43
CA LYS A 85 -11.19 -8.00 -9.58
C LYS A 85 -10.55 -6.90 -8.72
N SER A 86 -9.28 -6.61 -8.94
CA SER A 86 -8.53 -5.63 -8.13
C SER A 86 -8.91 -4.19 -8.47
N PHE A 87 -9.49 -3.94 -9.65
CA PHE A 87 -9.89 -2.61 -10.13
C PHE A 87 -11.27 -2.65 -10.77
N ASP A 88 -11.94 -1.50 -10.83
CA ASP A 88 -13.17 -1.31 -11.60
C ASP A 88 -12.81 -1.05 -13.07
N TRP A 89 -12.58 -2.12 -13.82
CA TRP A 89 -12.18 -2.03 -15.23
C TRP A 89 -13.34 -1.57 -16.12
N GLN A 90 -13.14 -0.43 -16.77
CA GLN A 90 -14.09 0.18 -17.69
C GLN A 90 -13.61 0.02 -19.13
N PHE A 91 -14.21 -0.90 -19.89
CA PHE A 91 -13.86 -1.09 -21.30
C PHE A 91 -14.71 -0.14 -22.15
N VAL A 92 -14.07 0.87 -22.74
CA VAL A 92 -14.74 1.99 -23.42
C VAL A 92 -14.16 2.21 -24.81
N SER A 93 -14.91 2.90 -25.67
CA SER A 93 -14.40 3.33 -26.99
C SER A 93 -13.42 4.49 -26.84
N ARG A 94 -12.63 4.74 -27.89
CA ARG A 94 -11.69 5.86 -27.93
C ARG A 94 -12.39 7.20 -27.74
N GLU A 95 -13.53 7.39 -28.41
CA GLU A 95 -14.32 8.61 -28.36
C GLU A 95 -14.86 8.86 -26.96
N LYS A 96 -15.36 7.81 -26.30
CA LYS A 96 -15.83 7.90 -24.92
C LYS A 96 -14.69 8.23 -23.96
N ALA A 97 -13.54 7.56 -24.08
CA ALA A 97 -12.38 7.87 -23.25
C ALA A 97 -11.92 9.32 -23.40
N ASP A 98 -11.81 9.82 -24.63
CA ASP A 98 -11.41 11.21 -24.91
C ASP A 98 -12.45 12.22 -24.39
N HIS A 99 -13.75 11.88 -24.45
CA HIS A 99 -14.82 12.72 -23.88
C HIS A 99 -14.73 12.82 -22.36
N GLU A 100 -14.59 11.69 -21.66
CA GLU A 100 -14.50 11.65 -20.18
C GLU A 100 -13.23 12.37 -19.69
N ILE A 101 -12.09 12.20 -20.38
CA ILE A 101 -10.85 12.91 -20.01
C ILE A 101 -11.00 14.43 -20.15
N LYS A 102 -11.74 14.91 -21.16
CA LYS A 102 -11.95 16.34 -21.38
C LYS A 102 -12.95 16.96 -20.40
N ASN A 103 -13.95 16.19 -19.98
CA ASN A 103 -15.11 16.71 -19.26
C ASN A 103 -15.13 16.38 -17.76
N GLY A 104 -14.23 15.51 -17.27
CA GLY A 104 -13.96 15.27 -15.84
C GLY A 104 -15.16 14.78 -15.05
#